data_AF-A0A3D5DJ41-F1
#
_entry.id   AF-A0A3D5DJ41-F1
#
_cell.length_a   1.000
_cell.length_b   1.000
_cell.length_c   1.000
_cell.angle_alpha   90.00
_cell.angle_beta   90.00
_cell.angle_gamma   90.00
#
_symmetry.space_group_name_H-M   'P 1'
#
loop_
_entity.id
_entity.type
_entity.pdbx_description
1 polymer ?
#
loop_
_entity_poly.entity_id
_entity_poly.type
_entity_poly.pdbx_seq_one_letter_code
_entity_poly.pdbx_strand_id
1 'polypeptide(L)' 'MILVNGIESSEISALDRGLAYGDGLFETLAVVDRKILNWARHIER' A
#
# COMPACT_ATOMS: atom_id res chain seq x y z
N MET A 1 -7.61 -10.02 -0.20
CA MET A 1 -6.52 -10.19 0.78
C MET A 1 -5.77 -8.87 0.87
N ILE A 2 -5.62 -8.33 2.09
CA ILE A 2 -4.81 -7.14 2.38
C ILE A 2 -3.60 -7.62 3.19
N LEU A 3 -2.40 -7.14 2.84
CA LEU A 3 -1.18 -7.44 3.57
C LEU A 3 -0.75 -6.19 4.35
N VAL A 4 -0.72 -6.29 5.67
CA VAL A 4 -0.19 -5.24 6.57
C VAL A 4 1.14 -5.74 7.10
N ASN A 5 2.23 -5.05 6.79
CA ASN A 5 3.59 -5.48 7.16
C ASN A 5 3.93 -6.94 6.75
N GLY A 6 3.42 -7.37 5.60
CA GLY A 6 3.62 -8.72 5.06
C GLY A 6 2.71 -9.81 5.63
N ILE A 7 1.81 -9.47 6.56
CA ILE A 7 0.87 -10.40 7.19
C ILE A 7 -0.53 -10.16 6.63
N GLU A 8 -1.24 -11.24 6.26
CA GLU A 8 -2.65 -11.15 5.88
C GLU A 8 -3.48 -10.68 7.09
N SER A 9 -4.09 -9.51 6.96
CA SER A 9 -4.84 -8.88 8.04
C SER A 9 -5.88 -7.92 7.47
N SER A 10 -6.99 -7.79 8.19
CA SER A 10 -8.01 -6.75 8.00
C SER A 10 -7.95 -5.66 9.07
N GLU A 11 -6.96 -5.71 9.96
CA GLU A 11 -6.82 -4.85 11.13
C GLU A 11 -5.45 -4.16 11.15
N ILE A 12 -5.42 -2.97 11.75
CA ILE A 12 -4.22 -2.21 12.09
C ILE A 12 -4.39 -1.62 13.50
N SER A 13 -3.30 -1.20 14.13
CA SER A 13 -3.36 -0.52 15.43
C SER A 13 -4.19 0.77 15.33
N ALA A 14 -5.07 1.00 16.31
CA ALA A 14 -5.79 2.28 16.44
C ALA A 14 -4.85 3.48 16.69
N LEU A 15 -3.60 3.23 17.09
CA LEU A 15 -2.56 4.25 17.28
C LEU A 15 -1.71 4.47 16.01
N ASP A 16 -2.00 3.78 14.90
CA ASP A 16 -1.31 4.01 13.63
C ASP A 16 -1.49 5.46 13.16
N ARG A 17 -0.39 6.12 12.77
CA ARG A 17 -0.43 7.54 12.38
C ARG A 17 -1.12 7.77 11.05
N GLY A 18 -1.08 6.79 10.14
CA GLY A 18 -1.82 6.80 8.89
C GLY A 18 -3.33 6.78 9.15
N LEU A 19 -3.79 5.99 10.12
CA LEU A 19 -5.19 6.01 10.55
C LEU A 19 -5.57 7.27 11.34
N ALA A 20 -4.76 7.65 12.33
CA ALA A 20 -5.09 8.72 13.26
C ALA A 20 -5.01 10.12 12.63
N TYR A 21 -4.06 10.33 11.70
CA TYR A 21 -3.73 11.65 11.18
C TYR A 21 -3.66 11.72 9.65
N GLY A 22 -3.82 10.58 8.95
CA GLY A 22 -3.54 10.52 7.52
C GLY A 22 -2.05 10.71 7.22
N ASP A 23 -1.17 10.40 8.17
CA ASP A 23 0.28 10.59 8.03
C ASP A 23 0.90 9.44 7.22
N GLY A 24 0.81 9.55 5.90
CA GLY A 24 1.37 8.60 4.96
C GLY A 24 1.07 8.97 3.52
N LEU A 25 1.67 8.22 2.60
CA LEU A 25 1.42 8.31 1.16
C LEU A 25 0.96 6.95 0.64
N PHE A 26 0.16 6.94 -0.42
CA PHE A 26 -0.24 5.72 -1.10
C PHE A 26 -0.29 5.95 -2.60
N GLU A 27 -0.22 4.85 -3.35
CA GLU A 27 -0.38 4.87 -4.80
C GLU A 27 -1.34 3.78 -5.27
N THR A 28 -1.97 4.03 -6.42
CA THR A 28 -2.74 3.01 -7.14
C THR A 28 -1.96 2.59 -8.38
N LEU A 29 -1.67 1.30 -8.49
CA LEU A 29 -0.89 0.73 -9.58
C LEU A 29 -1.80 0.01 -10.58
N ALA A 30 -1.59 0.25 -11.87
CA ALA A 30 -2.28 -0.48 -12.92
C ALA A 30 -1.67 -1.87 -13.12
N VAL A 31 -2.51 -2.90 -13.16
CA VAL A 31 -2.11 -4.29 -13.41
C VAL A 31 -2.80 -4.78 -14.69
N VAL A 32 -1.99 -5.21 -15.67
CA VAL A 32 -2.46 -5.76 -16.96
C VAL A 32 -1.69 -7.06 -17.20
N ASP A 33 -2.39 -8.13 -17.60
CA ASP A 33 -1.79 -9.44 -17.86
C ASP A 33 -0.87 -9.93 -16.71
N ARG A 34 -1.32 -9.73 -15.47
CA ARG A 34 -0.61 -10.08 -14.23
C ARG A 34 0.74 -9.37 -14.05
N LYS A 35 0.96 -8.24 -14.72
CA LYS A 35 2.15 -7.40 -14.58
C LYS A 35 1.78 -6.01 -14.08
N ILE A 36 2.58 -5.49 -13.15
CA ILE A 36 2.48 -4.10 -12.69
C ILE A 36 3.10 -3.20 -13.75
N LEU A 37 2.33 -2.25 -14.27
CA LEU A 37 2.83 -1.29 -15.25
C LEU A 37 3.70 -0.22 -14.56
N ASN A 38 4.81 0.15 -15.19
CA ASN A 38 5.72 1.21 -14.73
C ASN A 38 6.29 1.03 -13.31
N TRP A 39 6.54 -0.21 -12.87
CA TRP A 39 7.02 -0.51 -11.52
C TRP A 39 8.18 0.38 -11.04
N ALA A 40 9.23 0.55 -11.86
CA ALA A 40 10.40 1.37 -11.49
C ALA A 40 10.02 2.81 -11.13
N ARG A 41 9.10 3.42 -11.89
CA ARG A 41 8.62 4.78 -11.65
C ARG A 41 7.82 4.89 -10.35
N HIS A 42 7.06 3.86 -9.99
CA HIS A 42 6.29 3.84 -8.74
C HIS A 42 7.19 3.68 -7.51
N ILE A 43 8.36 3.03 -7.65
CA ILE A 43 9.35 2.89 -6.57
C ILE A 43 10.19 4.15 -6.37
N GLU A 44 10.37 4.97 -7.40
CA GLU A 44 11.20 6.20 -7.33
C GLU A 44 10.49 7.40 -6.67
N ARG A 45 9.17 7.33 -6.46
CA ARG A 45 8.34 8.46 -6.01
C ARG A 45 8.41 8.75 -4.52
#